data_AF-A0A8X6PBI5-F1
#
_entry.id   AF-A0A8X6PBI5-F1
#
_cell.length_a   1.000
_cell.length_b   1.000
_cell.length_c   1.000
_cell.angle_alpha   90.00
_cell.angle_beta   90.00
_cell.angle_gamma   90.00
#
_symmetry.space_group_name_H-M   'P 1'
#
loop_
_entity.id
_entity.type
_entity.pdbx_description
1 polymer ?
#
loop_
_entity_poly.entity_id
_entity_poly.type
_entity_poly.pdbx_seq_one_letter_code
_entity_poly.pdbx_strand_id
1 'polypeptide(L)'
;MDNLYCQGHEKTFQECRFDGWGVHDCAGSEAAGVVCQSVKNSSKLESLVAKKPTIIKSKFKEKEIEVRLLGGRYPNEGRVEVKVDEKWGLVCGDGWSLLEATVICQQLEKGYGQAAVQSAFFGGHHENITISGLKCTGREHNISECSYESIGGRASCPGPDDNIAGVICANELPDLVPDEVEIERSTYLEDRQLVFLQCAMEENCLASAAYKIDKNDYGYLYEQRRLLRFTARIGNIGTIDFRPFLPKHAWQWHMCHLHYHSMEVFAHFDIINLQGQKVAEGHKASFCLEDNNCLPGVEKKYACANYGDQGISVGCSDTYLHTVDCQWVDITDLAPGVYKFKVSINPEFKVAELNYDNNAAVCNLYYNAVSVRVFNCTLQRP
;
A
#
# COMPACT_ATOMS: atom_id res chain seq x y z
N MET A 1 11.87 -8.91 -12.31
CA MET A 1 10.93 -8.91 -11.17
C MET A 1 10.95 -7.48 -10.69
N ASP A 2 9.79 -6.86 -10.68
CA ASP A 2 9.60 -5.50 -10.20
C ASP A 2 8.53 -5.47 -9.13
N ASN A 3 8.51 -4.43 -8.30
CA ASN A 3 7.49 -4.21 -7.27
C ASN A 3 7.21 -5.46 -6.41
N LEU A 4 8.28 -6.15 -6.00
CA LEU A 4 8.18 -7.35 -5.19
C LEU A 4 7.58 -7.03 -3.82
N TYR A 5 6.40 -7.59 -3.55
CA TYR A 5 5.70 -7.48 -2.28
C TYR A 5 5.50 -8.85 -1.65
N CYS A 6 6.18 -9.08 -0.52
CA CYS A 6 6.06 -10.29 0.28
C CYS A 6 5.35 -9.97 1.59
N GLN A 7 4.44 -10.85 2.01
CA GLN A 7 3.74 -10.78 3.30
C GLN A 7 4.61 -11.33 4.45
N GLY A 8 5.68 -12.06 4.13
CA GLY A 8 6.68 -12.57 5.07
C GLY A 8 6.47 -14.01 5.52
N HIS A 9 5.48 -14.72 4.97
CA HIS A 9 5.22 -16.14 5.26
C HIS A 9 5.55 -17.05 4.07
N GLU A 10 5.80 -16.46 2.90
CA GLU A 10 6.18 -17.13 1.67
C GLU A 10 7.50 -17.87 1.83
N LYS A 11 7.61 -19.06 1.22
CA LYS A 11 8.83 -19.87 1.30
C LYS A 11 9.83 -19.50 0.21
N THR A 12 9.35 -18.93 -0.88
CA THR A 12 10.16 -18.55 -2.03
C THR A 12 9.68 -17.19 -2.58
N PHE A 13 10.59 -16.40 -3.16
CA PHE A 13 10.22 -15.10 -3.76
C PHE A 13 9.23 -15.21 -4.93
N GLN A 14 9.07 -16.42 -5.50
CA GLN A 14 8.12 -16.66 -6.60
C GLN A 14 6.67 -16.73 -6.10
N GLU A 15 6.47 -16.95 -4.80
CA GLU A 15 5.17 -16.94 -4.14
C GLU A 15 4.76 -15.53 -3.70
N CYS A 16 5.72 -14.62 -3.58
CA CYS A 16 5.42 -13.22 -3.36
C CYS A 16 4.74 -12.62 -4.59
N ARG A 17 3.98 -11.55 -4.38
CA ARG A 17 3.41 -10.76 -5.46
C ARG A 17 4.52 -9.95 -6.13
N PHE A 18 4.52 -9.89 -7.45
CA PHE A 18 5.35 -9.01 -8.27
C PHE A 18 4.71 -8.89 -9.66
N ASP A 19 5.16 -7.95 -10.47
CA ASP A 19 4.58 -7.63 -11.78
C ASP A 19 4.90 -8.65 -12.88
N GLY A 20 5.24 -9.89 -12.51
CA GLY A 20 5.55 -10.96 -13.46
C GLY A 20 7.04 -11.06 -13.84
N TRP A 21 7.39 -12.19 -14.45
CA TRP A 21 8.78 -12.50 -14.81
C TRP A 21 9.18 -11.80 -16.10
N GLY A 22 10.28 -11.05 -16.07
CA GLY A 22 10.78 -10.31 -17.23
C GLY A 22 9.98 -9.05 -17.57
N VAL A 23 8.96 -8.72 -16.77
CA VAL A 23 8.20 -7.48 -16.83
C VAL A 23 8.71 -6.59 -15.69
N HIS A 24 9.44 -5.55 -16.04
CA HIS A 24 10.00 -4.55 -15.13
C HIS A 24 10.45 -3.33 -15.95
N ASP A 25 10.45 -2.15 -15.34
CA ASP A 25 11.11 -0.96 -15.89
C ASP A 25 12.44 -0.64 -15.16
N CYS A 26 12.78 -1.44 -14.14
CA CYS A 26 14.05 -1.39 -13.42
C CYS A 26 15.28 -1.31 -14.36
N ALA A 27 16.10 -0.28 -14.16
CA ALA A 27 17.46 -0.17 -14.68
C ALA A 27 18.45 -1.02 -13.85
N GLY A 28 19.67 -1.23 -14.36
CA GLY A 28 20.71 -1.98 -13.64
C GLY A 28 21.09 -1.38 -12.28
N SER A 29 20.83 -0.09 -12.08
CA SER A 29 21.02 0.62 -10.79
C SER A 29 19.94 0.32 -9.75
N GLU A 30 18.81 -0.25 -10.17
CA GLU A 30 17.64 -0.53 -9.32
C GLU A 30 17.62 -2.00 -8.87
N ALA A 31 18.71 -2.73 -9.11
CA ALA A 31 18.84 -4.12 -8.69
C ALA A 31 18.75 -4.24 -7.16
N ALA A 32 17.69 -4.88 -6.68
CA ALA A 32 17.51 -5.18 -5.27
C ALA A 32 18.58 -6.18 -4.76
N GLY A 33 19.19 -5.87 -3.62
CA GLY A 33 20.17 -6.72 -2.94
C GLY A 33 19.71 -7.07 -1.51
N VAL A 34 20.18 -8.19 -0.98
CA VAL A 34 19.92 -8.61 0.41
C VAL A 34 21.22 -8.94 1.15
N VAL A 35 21.28 -8.62 2.44
CA VAL A 35 22.39 -9.02 3.31
C VAL A 35 21.88 -10.03 4.33
N CYS A 36 22.21 -11.30 4.10
CA CYS A 36 21.79 -12.39 4.98
C CYS A 36 22.82 -12.65 6.09
N GLN A 37 22.38 -12.80 7.33
CA GLN A 37 23.26 -13.18 8.44
C GLN A 37 23.56 -14.69 8.39
N SER A 38 24.79 -15.06 8.02
CA SER A 38 25.23 -16.46 8.03
C SER A 38 25.43 -16.96 9.45
N VAL A 39 24.62 -17.93 9.89
CA VAL A 39 24.82 -18.61 11.18
C VAL A 39 25.98 -19.61 11.06
N LYS A 40 27.20 -19.20 11.42
CA LYS A 40 28.35 -20.12 11.51
C LYS A 40 28.38 -20.79 12.89
N ASN A 41 28.46 -22.13 12.87
CA ASN A 41 28.68 -23.10 13.97
C ASN A 41 27.44 -23.80 14.57
N SER A 42 27.16 -24.95 13.99
CA SER A 42 26.08 -25.91 14.22
C SER A 42 26.32 -26.91 15.37
N SER A 43 27.10 -26.57 16.41
CA SER A 43 27.29 -27.47 17.59
C SER A 43 26.96 -26.83 18.94
N LYS A 44 26.37 -25.62 18.93
CA LYS A 44 25.71 -25.00 20.09
C LYS A 44 24.23 -24.70 19.81
N LEU A 45 23.66 -25.38 18.82
CA LEU A 45 22.31 -25.14 18.29
C LEU A 45 21.19 -25.89 19.03
N GLU A 46 21.51 -26.76 19.99
CA GLU A 46 20.52 -27.44 20.83
C GLU A 46 20.25 -26.71 22.17
N SER A 47 21.05 -25.68 22.50
CA SER A 47 20.85 -24.84 23.70
C SER A 47 20.72 -23.34 23.40
N LEU A 48 20.53 -23.00 22.11
CA LEU A 48 20.08 -21.71 21.59
C LEU A 48 18.77 -21.99 20.83
N VAL A 49 17.69 -22.33 21.53
CA VAL A 49 16.67 -21.34 21.92
C VAL A 49 16.10 -20.77 20.61
N ALA A 50 14.89 -21.12 20.18
CA ALA A 50 13.69 -20.54 20.77
C ALA A 50 13.91 -19.09 21.23
N LYS A 51 14.72 -18.31 20.49
CA LYS A 51 14.84 -16.88 20.70
C LYS A 51 13.53 -16.37 20.15
N LYS A 52 12.63 -16.14 21.10
CA LYS A 52 11.48 -15.26 20.97
C LYS A 52 11.82 -14.14 19.96
N PRO A 53 10.83 -13.72 19.14
CA PRO A 53 11.02 -12.65 18.17
C PRO A 53 11.81 -11.51 18.83
N THR A 54 12.71 -10.90 18.05
CA THR A 54 13.41 -9.65 18.38
C THR A 54 12.50 -8.84 19.27
N ILE A 55 12.91 -8.59 20.53
CA ILE A 55 12.00 -8.03 21.53
C ILE A 55 11.68 -6.61 21.07
N ILE A 56 10.61 -6.48 20.28
CA ILE A 56 9.84 -5.26 20.09
C ILE A 56 9.43 -4.89 21.51
N LYS A 57 10.16 -3.95 22.11
CA LYS A 57 9.88 -3.55 23.48
C LYS A 57 8.55 -2.83 23.46
N SER A 58 7.61 -3.35 24.27
CA SER A 58 6.29 -2.76 24.44
C SER A 58 6.42 -1.43 25.18
N LYS A 59 6.31 -0.35 24.41
CA LYS A 59 6.19 1.04 24.87
C LYS A 59 7.35 1.56 25.72
N PHE A 60 7.64 2.84 25.61
CA PHE A 60 8.66 3.46 26.45
C PHE A 60 8.23 3.41 27.92
N LYS A 61 9.15 3.04 28.83
CA LYS A 61 8.94 3.25 30.27
C LYS A 61 9.00 4.76 30.54
N GLU A 62 7.84 5.42 30.59
CA GLU A 62 7.57 6.74 31.20
C GLU A 62 8.74 7.74 31.20
N LYS A 63 9.46 7.86 30.08
CA LYS A 63 10.31 9.01 29.82
C LYS A 63 9.66 9.75 28.67
N GLU A 64 9.23 10.97 28.93
CA GLU A 64 8.77 11.88 27.88
C GLU A 64 9.90 12.04 26.87
N ILE A 65 9.67 11.55 25.66
CA ILE A 65 10.55 11.82 24.54
C ILE A 65 10.10 13.14 23.95
N GLU A 66 10.93 14.16 24.12
CA GLU A 66 10.70 15.43 23.44
C GLU A 66 11.07 15.26 21.96
N VAL A 67 10.24 15.81 21.08
CA VAL A 67 10.45 15.79 19.64
C VAL A 67 10.58 17.24 19.16
N ARG A 68 11.43 17.49 18.17
CA ARG A 68 11.46 18.75 17.45
C ARG A 68 11.78 18.54 15.96
N LEU A 69 11.35 19.49 15.15
CA LEU A 69 11.75 19.58 13.75
C LEU A 69 12.83 20.64 13.60
N LEU A 70 13.91 20.29 12.89
CA LEU A 70 14.96 21.23 12.52
C LEU A 70 15.35 21.08 11.05
N GLY A 71 15.81 22.18 10.46
CA GLY A 71 15.91 22.24 9.00
C GLY A 71 14.52 22.33 8.37
N GLY A 72 14.47 22.61 7.07
CA GLY A 72 13.22 22.98 6.39
C GLY A 72 13.09 24.48 6.19
N ARG A 73 12.34 24.86 5.14
CA ARG A 73 12.04 26.25 4.79
C ARG A 73 10.87 26.78 5.62
N TYR A 74 9.97 25.90 6.02
CA TYR A 74 8.78 26.24 6.80
C TYR A 74 8.77 25.56 8.17
N PRO A 75 8.05 26.10 9.17
CA PRO A 75 7.99 25.51 10.51
C PRO A 75 7.33 24.12 10.57
N ASN A 76 6.65 23.70 9.50
CA ASN A 76 5.87 22.46 9.44
C ASN A 76 6.63 21.32 8.77
N GLU A 77 7.89 21.52 8.43
CA GLU A 77 8.75 20.52 7.81
C GLU A 77 10.11 20.53 8.49
N GLY A 78 10.81 19.40 8.41
CA GLY A 78 12.17 19.29 8.90
C GLY A 78 12.60 17.88 9.22
N ARG A 79 13.88 17.72 9.56
CA ARG A 79 14.39 16.46 10.10
C ARG A 79 13.85 16.26 11.50
N VAL A 80 13.57 15.01 11.84
CA VAL A 80 13.05 14.64 13.16
C VAL A 80 14.22 14.45 14.12
N GLU A 81 14.28 15.29 15.16
CA GLU A 81 15.18 15.10 16.28
C GLU A 81 14.40 14.73 17.53
N VAL A 82 14.93 13.77 18.29
CA VAL A 82 14.36 13.25 19.52
C VAL A 82 15.33 13.45 20.67
N LYS A 83 14.81 13.83 21.83
CA LYS A 83 15.60 13.97 23.05
C LYS A 83 15.46 12.72 23.90
N VAL A 84 16.57 12.00 24.07
CA VAL A 84 16.64 10.80 24.92
C VAL A 84 17.79 10.97 25.89
N ASP A 85 17.52 10.81 27.19
CA ASP A 85 18.51 10.98 28.26
C ASP A 85 19.24 12.33 28.21
N GLU A 86 18.49 13.42 28.06
CA GLU A 86 18.97 14.82 27.93
C GLU A 86 19.84 15.12 26.70
N LYS A 87 19.91 14.20 25.73
CA LYS A 87 20.65 14.40 24.48
C LYS A 87 19.72 14.35 23.28
N TRP A 88 19.86 15.35 22.42
CA TRP A 88 19.22 15.34 21.10
C TRP A 88 19.96 14.40 20.18
N GLY A 89 19.20 13.63 19.40
CA GLY A 89 19.73 12.87 18.29
C GLY A 89 18.67 12.56 17.24
N LEU A 90 19.09 11.84 16.20
CA LEU A 90 18.32 11.62 14.99
C LEU A 90 17.53 10.32 15.04
N VAL A 91 16.48 10.25 14.24
CA VAL A 91 15.75 9.00 13.97
C VAL A 91 16.23 8.43 12.63
N CYS A 92 16.50 7.13 12.61
CA CYS A 92 16.89 6.41 11.39
C CYS A 92 15.74 6.44 10.37
N GLY A 93 16.07 6.68 9.09
CA GLY A 93 15.09 6.67 8.00
C GLY A 93 14.70 5.27 7.52
N ASP A 94 15.38 4.21 7.97
CA ASP A 94 15.05 2.83 7.61
C ASP A 94 13.66 2.43 8.10
N GLY A 95 12.79 2.06 7.16
CA GLY A 95 11.39 1.73 7.42
C GLY A 95 10.50 2.92 7.81
N TRP A 96 10.98 4.16 7.68
CA TRP A 96 10.23 5.37 8.03
C TRP A 96 9.08 5.64 7.05
N SER A 97 7.83 5.64 7.52
CA SER A 97 6.65 5.75 6.67
C SER A 97 5.74 6.93 7.04
N LEU A 98 4.67 7.11 6.27
CA LEU A 98 3.63 8.12 6.55
C LEU A 98 2.94 7.90 7.91
N LEU A 99 2.94 6.67 8.43
CA LEU A 99 2.35 6.36 9.74
C LEU A 99 3.16 6.99 10.86
N GLU A 100 4.49 6.84 10.85
CA GLU A 100 5.37 7.50 11.83
C GLU A 100 5.31 9.02 11.66
N ALA A 101 5.33 9.52 10.43
CA ALA A 101 5.22 10.96 10.16
C ALA A 101 3.93 11.56 10.73
N THR A 102 2.81 10.84 10.63
CA THR A 102 1.51 11.26 11.18
C THR A 102 1.58 11.41 12.69
N VAL A 103 2.16 10.45 13.41
CA VAL A 103 2.33 10.52 14.87
C VAL A 103 3.18 11.74 15.27
N ILE A 104 4.27 12.02 14.56
CA ILE A 104 5.13 13.18 14.83
C ILE A 104 4.40 14.50 14.59
N CYS A 105 3.71 14.63 13.45
CA CYS A 105 2.98 15.85 13.13
C CYS A 105 1.86 16.12 14.14
N GLN A 106 1.17 15.08 14.60
CA GLN A 106 0.14 15.19 15.65
C GLN A 106 0.76 15.55 17.01
N GLN A 107 1.84 14.87 17.42
CA GLN A 107 2.53 15.13 18.69
C GLN A 107 3.03 16.58 18.78
N LEU A 108 3.43 17.17 17.66
CA LEU A 108 3.92 18.56 17.57
C LEU A 108 2.81 19.59 17.31
N GLU A 109 1.54 19.17 17.25
CA GLU A 109 0.39 20.02 16.93
C GLU A 109 0.55 20.75 15.58
N LYS A 110 1.14 20.07 14.59
CA LYS A 110 1.41 20.59 13.22
C LYS A 110 0.46 20.03 12.16
N GLY A 111 -0.62 19.38 12.58
CA GLY A 111 -1.60 18.74 11.70
C GLY A 111 -1.27 17.28 11.42
N TYR A 112 -1.39 16.89 10.15
CA TYR A 112 -1.24 15.51 9.66
C TYR A 112 0.08 15.33 8.91
N GLY A 113 0.58 14.09 8.84
CA GLY A 113 1.80 13.76 8.09
C GLY A 113 1.53 13.74 6.60
N GLN A 114 1.97 14.77 5.88
CA GLN A 114 1.83 14.86 4.41
C GLN A 114 2.89 14.04 3.67
N ALA A 115 4.12 14.04 4.19
CA ALA A 115 5.22 13.28 3.60
C ALA A 115 6.17 12.74 4.66
N ALA A 116 6.69 11.55 4.41
CA ALA A 116 7.76 10.91 5.16
C ALA A 116 9.03 10.92 4.30
N VAL A 117 10.09 11.56 4.79
CA VAL A 117 11.37 11.70 4.07
C VAL A 117 12.38 10.75 4.70
N GLN A 118 13.04 9.95 3.87
CA GLN A 118 14.03 8.94 4.30
C GLN A 118 15.47 9.36 3.97
N SER A 119 15.72 10.66 3.78
CA SER A 119 17.03 11.19 3.40
C SER A 119 17.39 12.46 4.17
N ALA A 120 18.67 12.83 4.15
CA ALA A 120 19.22 14.03 4.76
C ALA A 120 18.81 15.33 4.04
N PHE A 121 17.66 15.36 3.38
CA PHE A 121 17.11 16.49 2.62
C PHE A 121 17.05 17.78 3.44
N PHE A 122 16.71 17.68 4.72
CA PHE A 122 16.67 18.81 5.67
C PHE A 122 17.99 19.05 6.42
N GLY A 123 19.08 18.43 5.95
CA GLY A 123 20.40 18.43 6.57
C GLY A 123 20.52 17.49 7.77
N GLY A 124 21.73 17.41 8.33
CA GLY A 124 22.08 16.53 9.44
C GLY A 124 23.28 15.64 9.08
N HIS A 125 24.10 15.31 10.07
CA HIS A 125 25.20 14.35 9.94
C HIS A 125 24.82 13.04 10.64
N HIS A 126 25.13 11.89 10.03
CA HIS A 126 24.73 10.54 10.46
C HIS A 126 25.24 10.10 11.84
N GLU A 127 26.13 10.89 12.46
CA GLU A 127 26.93 10.47 13.62
C GLU A 127 26.14 10.37 14.94
N ASN A 128 24.85 10.74 14.96
CA ASN A 128 24.06 10.80 16.20
C ASN A 128 22.65 10.21 16.09
N ILE A 129 22.52 9.05 15.43
CA ILE A 129 21.25 8.30 15.40
C ILE A 129 20.95 7.72 16.78
N THR A 130 19.78 8.07 17.31
CA THR A 130 19.34 7.72 18.66
C THR A 130 18.22 6.70 18.65
N ILE A 131 17.37 6.65 17.63
CA ILE A 131 16.29 5.66 17.50
C ILE A 131 16.40 4.98 16.14
N SER A 132 16.29 3.65 16.11
CA SER A 132 16.26 2.86 14.88
C SER A 132 15.12 1.84 14.91
N GLY A 133 14.57 1.54 13.72
CA GLY A 133 13.45 0.62 13.50
C GLY A 133 12.16 1.08 14.17
N LEU A 134 11.85 2.38 14.14
CA LEU A 134 10.60 2.90 14.67
C LEU A 134 9.43 2.41 13.81
N LYS A 135 8.40 1.87 14.47
CA LYS A 135 7.18 1.37 13.83
C LYS A 135 5.96 1.81 14.62
N CYS A 136 5.15 2.65 14.01
CA CYS A 136 3.89 3.19 14.51
C CYS A 136 2.71 2.58 13.74
N THR A 137 1.54 2.59 14.37
CA THR A 137 0.26 2.26 13.72
C THR A 137 -0.43 3.51 13.16
N GLY A 138 0.04 4.70 13.51
CA GLY A 138 -0.57 5.98 13.13
C GLY A 138 -1.74 6.39 14.03
N ARG A 139 -2.04 5.62 15.08
CA ARG A 139 -3.06 5.96 16.10
C ARG A 139 -2.45 6.40 17.43
N GLU A 140 -1.13 6.30 17.55
CA GLU A 140 -0.39 6.75 18.72
C GLU A 140 -0.44 8.27 18.84
N HIS A 141 -0.59 8.79 20.06
CA HIS A 141 -0.53 10.23 20.30
C HIS A 141 0.91 10.75 20.35
N ASN A 142 1.83 9.91 20.83
CA ASN A 142 3.24 10.25 21.02
C ASN A 142 4.12 9.15 20.42
N ILE A 143 5.31 9.55 19.94
CA ILE A 143 6.35 8.64 19.44
C ILE A 143 6.76 7.59 20.49
N SER A 144 6.60 7.89 21.78
CA SER A 144 6.87 6.99 22.90
C SER A 144 5.92 5.79 23.02
N GLU A 145 4.82 5.79 22.27
CA GLU A 145 3.90 4.66 22.20
C GLU A 145 4.20 3.71 21.05
N CYS A 146 4.96 4.18 20.05
CA CYS A 146 5.37 3.37 18.93
C CYS A 146 6.39 2.31 19.36
N SER A 147 6.40 1.21 18.60
CA SER A 147 7.43 0.19 18.76
C SER A 147 8.75 0.64 18.13
N TYR A 148 9.86 0.13 18.65
CA TYR A 148 11.20 0.45 18.15
C TYR A 148 12.14 -0.75 18.31
N GLU A 149 13.17 -0.84 17.47
CA GLU A 149 14.17 -1.91 17.52
C GLU A 149 15.28 -1.59 18.53
N SER A 150 15.88 -0.41 18.40
CA SER A 150 17.02 -0.01 19.23
C SER A 150 17.02 1.48 19.55
N ILE A 151 17.60 1.84 20.70
CA ILE A 151 17.63 3.22 21.22
C ILE A 151 18.95 3.57 21.91
N GLY A 152 19.33 4.84 21.84
CA GLY A 152 20.55 5.40 22.42
C GLY A 152 21.79 4.92 21.67
N GLY A 153 22.93 4.79 22.37
CA GLY A 153 24.20 4.36 21.78
C GLY A 153 24.23 2.90 21.26
N ARG A 154 23.09 2.21 21.19
CA ARG A 154 22.93 0.90 20.53
C ARG A 154 22.16 0.99 19.22
N ALA A 155 21.61 2.16 18.89
CA ALA A 155 20.91 2.39 17.64
C ALA A 155 21.92 2.40 16.49
N SER A 156 21.61 1.65 15.43
CA SER A 156 22.36 1.64 14.18
C SER A 156 21.36 1.74 13.05
N CYS A 157 21.68 2.53 12.04
CA CYS A 157 20.84 2.68 10.86
C CYS A 157 21.51 1.95 9.70
N PRO A 158 20.88 0.90 9.15
CA PRO A 158 21.37 0.30 7.92
C PRO A 158 21.12 1.26 6.75
N GLY A 159 22.07 1.36 5.83
CA GLY A 159 21.96 2.19 4.62
C GLY A 159 23.07 3.21 4.48
N PRO A 160 22.94 4.14 3.50
CA PRO A 160 23.88 5.23 3.33
C PRO A 160 23.78 6.26 4.46
N ASP A 161 24.83 7.05 4.64
CA ASP A 161 24.94 8.04 5.73
C ASP A 161 23.83 9.11 5.71
N ASP A 162 23.10 9.25 4.61
CA ASP A 162 21.98 10.18 4.48
C ASP A 162 20.63 9.61 4.92
N ASN A 163 20.54 8.35 5.38
CA ASN A 163 19.28 7.70 5.77
C ASN A 163 18.71 8.24 7.10
N ILE A 164 18.13 9.44 7.05
CA ILE A 164 17.63 10.21 8.21
C ILE A 164 16.13 10.45 8.02
N ALA A 165 15.36 10.26 9.08
CA ALA A 165 13.92 10.53 9.07
C ALA A 165 13.63 12.05 9.07
N GLY A 166 12.79 12.47 8.13
CA GLY A 166 12.19 13.80 8.05
C GLY A 166 10.68 13.72 7.85
N VAL A 167 10.00 14.82 8.15
CA VAL A 167 8.55 14.95 7.97
C VAL A 167 8.20 16.25 7.31
N ILE A 168 7.09 16.23 6.58
CA ILE A 168 6.36 17.41 6.13
C ILE A 168 4.94 17.26 6.65
N CYS A 169 4.49 18.25 7.43
CA CYS A 169 3.16 18.28 8.02
C CYS A 169 2.24 19.23 7.25
N ALA A 170 0.97 18.87 7.14
CA ALA A 170 -0.08 19.69 6.54
C ALA A 170 -1.35 19.67 7.40
N ASN A 171 -2.13 20.74 7.32
CA ASN A 171 -3.42 20.83 8.00
C ASN A 171 -4.58 20.27 7.18
N GLU A 172 -4.35 20.08 5.88
CA GLU A 172 -5.35 19.65 4.92
C GLU A 172 -4.81 18.44 4.16
N LEU A 173 -5.60 17.39 4.06
CA LEU A 173 -5.29 16.16 3.30
C LEU A 173 -6.57 15.64 2.61
N PRO A 174 -6.45 14.82 1.56
CA PRO A 174 -7.57 14.05 1.03
C PRO A 174 -8.01 12.96 2.01
N ASP A 175 -9.19 12.39 1.80
CA ASP A 175 -9.71 11.22 2.55
C ASP A 175 -10.55 10.38 1.58
N LEU A 176 -10.04 9.21 1.21
CA LEU A 176 -10.61 8.34 0.21
C LEU A 176 -11.49 7.27 0.86
N VAL A 177 -12.73 7.18 0.39
CA VAL A 177 -13.69 6.20 0.90
C VAL A 177 -14.26 5.37 -0.24
N PRO A 178 -14.11 4.04 -0.22
CA PRO A 178 -14.81 3.17 -1.15
C PRO A 178 -16.31 3.12 -0.82
N ASP A 179 -17.17 3.17 -1.84
CA ASP A 179 -18.61 3.00 -1.72
C ASP A 179 -18.94 1.52 -1.55
N GLU A 180 -19.14 1.10 -0.30
CA GLU A 180 -19.37 -0.30 0.05
C GLU A 180 -20.71 -0.84 -0.46
N VAL A 181 -21.69 0.04 -0.67
CA VAL A 181 -23.01 -0.30 -1.19
C VAL A 181 -22.97 -0.55 -2.69
N GLU A 182 -22.19 0.24 -3.44
CA GLU A 182 -21.96 0.02 -4.87
C GLU A 182 -21.30 -1.33 -5.12
N ILE A 183 -20.31 -1.71 -4.30
CA ILE A 183 -19.67 -3.03 -4.37
C ILE A 183 -20.72 -4.15 -4.18
N GLU A 184 -21.56 -4.05 -3.15
CA GLU A 184 -22.59 -5.05 -2.86
C GLU A 184 -23.58 -5.22 -4.02
N ARG A 185 -24.00 -4.11 -4.64
CA ARG A 185 -25.04 -4.10 -5.70
C ARG A 185 -24.53 -4.52 -7.07
N SER A 186 -23.28 -4.26 -7.37
CA SER A 186 -22.70 -4.44 -8.70
C SER A 186 -21.93 -5.76 -8.86
N THR A 187 -21.85 -6.58 -7.81
CA THR A 187 -21.07 -7.82 -7.85
C THR A 187 -21.78 -8.92 -8.65
N TYR A 188 -21.06 -9.57 -9.57
CA TYR A 188 -21.53 -10.76 -10.30
C TYR A 188 -20.37 -11.66 -10.75
N LEU A 189 -20.71 -12.87 -11.23
CA LEU A 189 -19.77 -13.81 -11.83
C LEU A 189 -19.79 -13.71 -13.36
N GLU A 190 -18.61 -13.73 -13.97
CA GLU A 190 -18.43 -13.91 -15.40
C GLU A 190 -17.40 -15.01 -15.66
N ASP A 191 -17.77 -15.99 -16.49
CA ASP A 191 -16.82 -16.95 -17.04
C ASP A 191 -16.37 -16.45 -18.42
N ARG A 192 -15.06 -16.20 -18.58
CA ARG A 192 -14.48 -15.60 -19.79
C ARG A 192 -13.28 -16.38 -20.28
N GLN A 193 -13.19 -16.57 -21.59
CA GLN A 193 -12.05 -17.28 -22.21
C GLN A 193 -10.80 -16.41 -22.21
N LEU A 194 -9.62 -17.04 -22.09
CA LEU A 194 -8.33 -16.35 -22.08
C LEU A 194 -8.06 -15.53 -23.35
N VAL A 195 -8.59 -15.93 -24.50
CA VAL A 195 -8.49 -15.13 -25.74
C VAL A 195 -9.01 -13.70 -25.60
N PHE A 196 -10.00 -13.46 -24.72
CA PHE A 196 -10.57 -12.14 -24.45
C PHE A 196 -9.92 -11.43 -23.25
N LEU A 197 -8.88 -12.02 -22.66
CA LEU A 197 -8.22 -11.53 -21.45
C LEU A 197 -6.74 -11.21 -21.70
N GLN A 198 -6.31 -11.08 -22.96
CA GLN A 198 -4.90 -10.83 -23.30
C GLN A 198 -4.35 -9.58 -22.61
N CYS A 199 -5.08 -8.48 -22.65
CA CYS A 199 -4.73 -7.24 -21.95
C CYS A 199 -4.61 -7.44 -20.44
N ALA A 200 -5.61 -8.08 -19.83
CA ALA A 200 -5.58 -8.39 -18.40
C ALA A 200 -4.42 -9.35 -18.02
N MET A 201 -3.99 -10.21 -18.94
CA MET A 201 -2.81 -11.04 -18.74
C MET A 201 -1.53 -10.21 -18.74
N GLU A 202 -1.38 -9.27 -19.68
CA GLU A 202 -0.22 -8.37 -19.75
C GLU A 202 -0.10 -7.49 -18.48
N GLU A 203 -1.23 -7.12 -17.88
CA GLU A 203 -1.31 -6.35 -16.63
C GLU A 203 -1.31 -7.18 -15.33
N ASN A 204 -1.07 -8.48 -15.42
CA ASN A 204 -1.05 -9.39 -14.27
C ASN A 204 -2.38 -9.52 -13.49
N CYS A 205 -3.54 -9.23 -14.09
CA CYS A 205 -4.83 -9.17 -13.39
C CYS A 205 -5.54 -10.53 -13.20
N LEU A 206 -4.89 -11.65 -13.50
CA LEU A 206 -5.44 -13.00 -13.34
C LEU A 206 -4.73 -13.75 -12.20
N ALA A 207 -5.32 -14.86 -11.75
CA ALA A 207 -4.67 -15.69 -10.74
C ALA A 207 -3.43 -16.38 -11.31
N SER A 208 -2.46 -16.71 -10.44
CA SER A 208 -1.17 -17.29 -10.85
C SER A 208 -1.28 -18.54 -11.74
N ALA A 209 -2.36 -19.32 -11.62
CA ALA A 209 -2.63 -20.47 -12.47
C ALA A 209 -2.76 -20.10 -13.96
N ALA A 210 -3.30 -18.93 -14.28
CA ALA A 210 -3.47 -18.45 -15.65
C ALA A 210 -2.11 -18.25 -16.37
N TYR A 211 -1.04 -17.97 -15.64
CA TYR A 211 0.30 -17.71 -16.18
C TYR A 211 1.17 -18.97 -16.32
N LYS A 212 0.73 -20.10 -15.74
CA LYS A 212 1.45 -21.38 -15.76
C LYS A 212 1.02 -22.29 -16.93
N ILE A 213 0.09 -21.84 -17.76
CA ILE A 213 -0.45 -22.62 -18.88
C ILE A 213 0.57 -22.66 -20.02
N ASP A 214 0.72 -23.83 -20.66
CA ASP A 214 1.64 -24.01 -21.79
C ASP A 214 1.15 -23.22 -23.01
N LYS A 215 1.85 -22.12 -23.31
CA LYS A 215 1.53 -21.25 -24.46
C LYS A 215 1.83 -21.91 -25.81
N ASN A 216 2.48 -23.07 -25.85
CA ASN A 216 2.71 -23.82 -27.09
C ASN A 216 1.49 -24.64 -27.51
N ASP A 217 0.53 -24.88 -26.60
CA ASP A 217 -0.74 -25.53 -26.91
C ASP A 217 -1.81 -24.48 -27.21
N TYR A 218 -2.17 -24.29 -28.48
CA TYR A 218 -3.22 -23.35 -28.90
C TYR A 218 -4.57 -23.54 -28.17
N GLY A 219 -4.80 -24.68 -27.50
CA GLY A 219 -5.92 -24.89 -26.60
C GLY A 219 -6.01 -23.89 -25.44
N TYR A 220 -4.89 -23.33 -24.97
CA TYR A 220 -4.88 -22.40 -23.84
C TYR A 220 -5.77 -21.18 -24.06
N LEU A 221 -5.96 -20.74 -25.31
CA LEU A 221 -6.79 -19.58 -25.65
C LEU A 221 -8.28 -19.79 -25.28
N TYR A 222 -8.73 -21.05 -25.21
CA TYR A 222 -10.11 -21.43 -24.91
C TYR A 222 -10.34 -21.77 -23.44
N GLU A 223 -9.29 -21.81 -22.63
CA GLU A 223 -9.41 -21.98 -21.18
C GLU A 223 -10.25 -20.86 -20.59
N GLN A 224 -11.15 -21.23 -19.68
CA GLN A 224 -12.06 -20.30 -19.03
C GLN A 224 -11.52 -19.85 -17.69
N ARG A 225 -11.65 -18.56 -17.42
CA ARG A 225 -11.41 -17.97 -16.11
C ARG A 225 -12.73 -17.49 -15.53
N ARG A 226 -12.92 -17.75 -14.24
CA ARG A 226 -14.07 -17.28 -13.47
C ARG A 226 -13.72 -16.01 -12.73
N LEU A 227 -14.40 -14.94 -13.08
CA LEU A 227 -14.11 -13.60 -12.61
C LEU A 227 -15.25 -13.12 -11.69
N LEU A 228 -14.90 -12.72 -10.47
CA LEU A 228 -15.78 -12.00 -9.58
C LEU A 228 -15.68 -10.51 -9.89
N ARG A 229 -16.59 -9.98 -10.70
CA ARG A 229 -16.63 -8.57 -11.11
C ARG A 229 -17.44 -7.74 -10.13
N PHE A 230 -17.08 -6.47 -10.00
CA PHE A 230 -17.75 -5.49 -9.14
C PHE A 230 -17.37 -4.06 -9.57
N THR A 231 -18.19 -3.07 -9.28
CA THR A 231 -17.83 -1.65 -9.45
C THR A 231 -17.14 -1.16 -8.20
N ALA A 232 -16.01 -0.46 -8.36
CA ALA A 232 -15.37 0.29 -7.28
C ALA A 232 -15.59 1.78 -7.51
N ARG A 233 -16.35 2.42 -6.63
CA ARG A 233 -16.46 3.89 -6.57
C ARG A 233 -15.70 4.38 -5.37
N ILE A 234 -14.79 5.33 -5.56
CA ILE A 234 -13.95 5.92 -4.53
C ILE A 234 -14.28 7.40 -4.46
N GLY A 235 -14.84 7.86 -3.35
CA GLY A 235 -15.11 9.27 -3.09
C GLY A 235 -13.97 9.94 -2.35
N ASN A 236 -13.70 11.21 -2.63
CA ASN A 236 -12.84 12.05 -1.80
C ASN A 236 -13.70 12.92 -0.87
N ILE A 237 -13.73 12.57 0.41
CA ILE A 237 -14.44 13.29 1.47
C ILE A 237 -13.51 14.18 2.32
N GLY A 238 -12.24 14.30 1.91
CA GLY A 238 -11.23 15.08 2.60
C GLY A 238 -11.38 16.58 2.41
N THR A 239 -10.35 17.33 2.80
CA THR A 239 -10.36 18.80 2.73
C THR A 239 -9.71 19.34 1.45
N ILE A 240 -8.88 18.54 0.77
CA ILE A 240 -8.21 18.90 -0.48
C ILE A 240 -8.29 17.79 -1.52
N ASP A 241 -8.04 18.15 -2.77
CA ASP A 241 -8.02 17.22 -3.89
C ASP A 241 -6.98 16.12 -3.69
N PHE A 242 -7.35 14.87 -3.96
CA PHE A 242 -6.41 13.75 -4.00
C PHE A 242 -5.56 13.83 -5.26
N ARG A 243 -4.25 13.60 -5.14
CA ARG A 243 -3.30 13.66 -6.25
C ARG A 243 -2.38 12.43 -6.23
N PRO A 244 -2.01 11.91 -7.41
CA PRO A 244 -1.05 10.80 -7.49
C PRO A 244 0.32 11.22 -6.93
N PHE A 245 1.02 10.28 -6.30
CA PHE A 245 2.36 10.55 -5.75
C PHE A 245 3.43 10.65 -6.85
N LEU A 246 3.23 9.96 -7.99
CA LEU A 246 4.17 10.02 -9.10
C LEU A 246 4.00 11.31 -9.89
N PRO A 247 5.13 11.99 -10.23
CA PRO A 247 5.08 13.17 -11.07
C PRO A 247 4.64 12.80 -12.49
N LYS A 248 4.04 13.76 -13.20
CA LYS A 248 3.42 13.55 -14.52
C LYS A 248 4.34 12.92 -15.58
N HIS A 249 5.64 13.16 -15.50
CA HIS A 249 6.63 12.60 -16.42
C HIS A 249 6.93 11.11 -16.17
N ALA A 250 6.57 10.58 -15.00
CA ALA A 250 6.72 9.18 -14.63
C ALA A 250 5.44 8.37 -14.89
N TRP A 251 4.39 8.99 -15.42
CA TRP A 251 3.16 8.27 -15.75
C TRP A 251 3.38 7.37 -16.96
N GLN A 252 2.94 6.12 -16.85
CA GLN A 252 3.10 5.11 -17.90
C GLN A 252 1.84 5.05 -18.76
N TRP A 253 1.98 5.02 -20.09
CA TRP A 253 0.85 4.83 -21.01
C TRP A 253 0.46 3.37 -21.07
N HIS A 254 -0.84 3.08 -21.05
CA HIS A 254 -1.32 1.72 -21.19
C HIS A 254 -2.19 1.54 -22.44
N MET A 255 -1.75 0.62 -23.30
CA MET A 255 -2.36 0.41 -24.62
C MET A 255 -3.78 -0.17 -24.52
N CYS A 256 -4.06 -0.99 -23.50
CA CYS A 256 -5.38 -1.62 -23.37
C CYS A 256 -6.46 -0.65 -22.89
N HIS A 257 -6.08 0.39 -22.14
CA HIS A 257 -7.02 1.36 -21.58
C HIS A 257 -6.96 2.73 -22.27
N LEU A 258 -6.00 2.92 -23.18
CA LEU A 258 -5.81 4.14 -23.98
C LEU A 258 -5.71 5.42 -23.14
N HIS A 259 -5.08 5.32 -21.97
CA HIS A 259 -4.76 6.46 -21.12
C HIS A 259 -3.47 6.20 -20.31
N TYR A 260 -3.00 7.25 -19.64
CA TYR A 260 -1.85 7.19 -18.75
C TYR A 260 -2.26 6.76 -17.35
N HIS A 261 -1.44 5.92 -16.72
CA HIS A 261 -1.59 5.53 -15.33
C HIS A 261 -0.65 6.34 -14.46
N SER A 262 -1.22 6.97 -13.44
CA SER A 262 -0.48 7.84 -12.53
C SER A 262 -0.01 7.11 -11.27
N MET A 263 -0.45 5.87 -11.06
CA MET A 263 -0.06 4.98 -9.97
C MET A 263 -0.17 3.50 -10.43
N GLU A 264 0.78 2.67 -10.03
CA GLU A 264 0.81 1.24 -10.39
C GLU A 264 -0.11 0.38 -9.52
N VAL A 265 -0.13 0.63 -8.20
CA VAL A 265 -0.95 -0.11 -7.23
C VAL A 265 -1.67 0.87 -6.31
N PHE A 266 -2.97 1.06 -6.53
CA PHE A 266 -3.81 1.94 -5.72
C PHE A 266 -4.97 1.21 -5.02
N ALA A 267 -5.41 0.06 -5.53
CA ALA A 267 -6.38 -0.78 -4.84
C ALA A 267 -6.03 -2.27 -4.89
N HIS A 268 -6.25 -2.94 -3.75
CA HIS A 268 -6.13 -4.40 -3.61
C HIS A 268 -7.50 -5.02 -3.40
N PHE A 269 -7.72 -6.17 -4.04
CA PHE A 269 -8.97 -6.92 -3.99
C PHE A 269 -8.67 -8.31 -3.44
N ASP A 270 -8.92 -8.52 -2.16
CA ASP A 270 -8.58 -9.77 -1.48
C ASP A 270 -9.84 -10.60 -1.20
N ILE A 271 -9.74 -11.91 -1.42
CA ILE A 271 -10.67 -12.88 -0.85
C ILE A 271 -9.97 -13.61 0.28
N ILE A 272 -10.57 -13.56 1.47
CA ILE A 272 -9.99 -14.03 2.71
C ILE A 272 -10.88 -15.15 3.26
N ASN A 273 -10.28 -16.27 3.67
CA ASN A 273 -11.01 -17.38 4.27
C ASN A 273 -11.40 -17.07 5.74
N LEU A 274 -12.16 -17.98 6.36
CA LEU A 274 -12.59 -17.83 7.75
C LEU A 274 -11.43 -17.86 8.76
N GLN A 275 -10.25 -18.36 8.35
CA GLN A 275 -9.02 -18.38 9.13
C GLN A 275 -8.21 -17.09 9.02
N GLY A 276 -8.66 -16.11 8.21
CA GLY A 276 -7.98 -14.84 8.01
C GLY A 276 -6.84 -14.90 6.98
N GLN A 277 -6.72 -15.99 6.21
CA GLN A 277 -5.71 -16.13 5.16
C GLN A 277 -6.28 -15.67 3.82
N LYS A 278 -5.49 -14.93 3.05
CA LYS A 278 -5.80 -14.58 1.67
C LYS A 278 -5.75 -15.84 0.80
N VAL A 279 -6.83 -16.11 0.08
CA VAL A 279 -6.98 -17.32 -0.76
C VAL A 279 -7.12 -17.00 -2.25
N ALA A 280 -7.52 -15.77 -2.57
CA ALA A 280 -7.42 -15.22 -3.91
C ALA A 280 -7.10 -13.73 -3.78
N GLU A 281 -6.35 -13.23 -4.73
CA GLU A 281 -5.94 -11.85 -4.82
C GLU A 281 -6.21 -11.37 -6.24
N GLY A 282 -6.81 -10.20 -6.33
CA GLY A 282 -6.89 -9.41 -7.53
C GLY A 282 -6.36 -8.02 -7.21
N HIS A 283 -6.08 -7.29 -8.27
CA HIS A 283 -5.76 -5.88 -8.17
C HIS A 283 -6.29 -5.22 -9.41
N LYS A 284 -6.53 -3.94 -9.24
CA LYS A 284 -6.59 -3.07 -10.39
C LYS A 284 -5.15 -2.68 -10.67
N ALA A 285 -4.55 -3.28 -11.69
CA ALA A 285 -3.37 -2.69 -12.27
C ALA A 285 -3.80 -1.31 -12.75
N SER A 286 -2.98 -0.30 -12.44
CA SER A 286 -2.80 0.80 -13.37
C SER A 286 -4.03 1.77 -13.45
N PHE A 287 -3.97 2.87 -12.67
CA PHE A 287 -5.11 3.76 -12.40
C PHE A 287 -5.07 5.10 -13.13
N CYS A 288 -6.22 5.50 -13.65
CA CYS A 288 -6.59 6.85 -14.03
C CYS A 288 -7.39 7.52 -12.90
N LEU A 289 -6.93 8.63 -12.34
CA LEU A 289 -7.69 9.35 -11.32
C LEU A 289 -8.47 10.49 -11.98
N GLU A 290 -9.80 10.41 -12.00
CA GLU A 290 -10.67 11.44 -12.59
C GLU A 290 -12.00 11.64 -11.86
N ASP A 291 -12.67 12.76 -12.15
CA ASP A 291 -13.95 13.11 -11.53
C ASP A 291 -15.13 12.56 -12.35
N ASN A 292 -15.56 11.32 -12.09
CA ASN A 292 -16.70 10.74 -12.80
C ASN A 292 -18.05 11.24 -12.30
N ASN A 293 -18.23 11.39 -10.99
CA ASN A 293 -19.45 11.92 -10.38
C ASN A 293 -19.10 12.86 -9.23
N CYS A 294 -19.84 13.95 -9.06
CA CYS A 294 -19.62 14.89 -7.97
C CYS A 294 -20.94 15.27 -7.28
N LEU A 295 -20.84 15.72 -6.04
CA LEU A 295 -21.96 16.27 -5.31
C LEU A 295 -22.57 17.48 -6.03
N PRO A 296 -23.88 17.74 -5.88
CA PRO A 296 -24.53 18.89 -6.52
C PRO A 296 -23.83 20.21 -6.16
N GLY A 297 -23.41 20.96 -7.18
CA GLY A 297 -22.71 22.23 -7.02
C GLY A 297 -21.18 22.14 -7.03
N VAL A 298 -20.61 20.94 -7.10
CA VAL A 298 -19.17 20.72 -7.27
C VAL A 298 -18.87 20.50 -8.76
N GLU A 299 -17.93 21.27 -9.31
CA GLU A 299 -17.46 21.12 -10.69
C GLU A 299 -16.36 20.06 -10.79
N LYS A 300 -16.40 19.27 -11.88
CA LYS A 300 -15.36 18.30 -12.22
C LYS A 300 -14.11 19.02 -12.70
N LYS A 301 -12.95 18.63 -12.21
CA LYS A 301 -11.66 19.26 -12.49
C LYS A 301 -10.68 18.32 -13.20
N TYR A 302 -10.66 17.05 -12.82
CA TYR A 302 -9.69 16.07 -13.29
C TYR A 302 -10.29 15.13 -14.34
N ALA A 303 -9.49 14.84 -15.37
CA ALA A 303 -9.86 13.97 -16.47
C ALA A 303 -8.60 13.35 -17.08
N CYS A 304 -8.63 12.04 -17.33
CA CYS A 304 -7.45 11.34 -17.86
C CYS A 304 -7.30 11.48 -19.38
N ALA A 305 -8.40 11.76 -20.08
CA ALA A 305 -8.39 11.96 -21.52
C ALA A 305 -7.40 13.05 -21.94
N ASN A 306 -6.76 12.88 -23.10
CA ASN A 306 -5.83 13.84 -23.70
C ASN A 306 -4.63 14.23 -22.81
N TYR A 307 -4.13 13.29 -21.99
CA TYR A 307 -3.03 13.57 -21.05
C TYR A 307 -3.37 14.69 -20.05
N GLY A 308 -4.65 14.75 -19.67
CA GLY A 308 -5.15 15.67 -18.66
C GLY A 308 -4.54 15.42 -17.29
N ASP A 309 -4.75 16.36 -16.39
CA ASP A 309 -4.30 16.22 -15.01
C ASP A 309 -5.20 15.25 -14.25
N GLN A 310 -4.58 14.39 -13.45
CA GLN A 310 -5.25 13.32 -12.71
C GLN A 310 -5.37 13.64 -11.23
N GLY A 311 -6.49 13.26 -10.63
CA GLY A 311 -6.80 13.47 -9.23
C GLY A 311 -8.29 13.23 -8.97
N ILE A 312 -8.68 13.30 -7.70
CA ILE A 312 -10.08 13.22 -7.30
C ILE A 312 -10.39 14.47 -6.50
N SER A 313 -11.26 15.33 -7.04
CA SER A 313 -11.63 16.57 -6.38
C SER A 313 -12.45 16.33 -5.11
N VAL A 314 -12.38 17.26 -4.16
CA VAL A 314 -13.17 17.19 -2.93
C VAL A 314 -14.66 17.14 -3.27
N GLY A 315 -15.37 16.14 -2.73
CA GLY A 315 -16.80 15.92 -3.01
C GLY A 315 -17.08 15.28 -4.37
N CYS A 316 -16.04 14.84 -5.09
CA CYS A 316 -16.14 14.02 -6.28
C CYS A 316 -15.77 12.57 -5.98
N SER A 317 -16.10 11.69 -6.92
CA SER A 317 -15.78 10.27 -6.89
C SER A 317 -15.30 9.80 -8.25
N ASP A 318 -14.30 8.93 -8.20
CA ASP A 318 -13.80 8.14 -9.30
C ASP A 318 -14.51 6.78 -9.30
N THR A 319 -15.04 6.35 -10.44
CA THR A 319 -15.88 5.15 -10.57
C THR A 319 -15.33 4.21 -11.62
N TYR A 320 -14.75 3.12 -11.16
CA TYR A 320 -14.35 1.98 -11.99
C TYR A 320 -15.48 0.98 -12.10
N LEU A 321 -16.17 1.01 -13.24
CA LEU A 321 -17.29 0.12 -13.51
C LEU A 321 -16.84 -1.35 -13.59
N HIS A 322 -17.71 -2.25 -13.13
CA HIS A 322 -17.55 -3.70 -13.23
C HIS A 322 -17.26 -4.23 -14.64
N THR A 323 -17.55 -3.46 -15.68
CA THR A 323 -17.29 -3.81 -17.08
C THR A 323 -15.85 -3.57 -17.54
N VAL A 324 -15.08 -2.77 -16.81
CA VAL A 324 -13.69 -2.43 -17.17
C VAL A 324 -12.79 -3.64 -16.94
N ASP A 325 -11.72 -3.75 -17.73
CA ASP A 325 -10.71 -4.79 -17.52
C ASP A 325 -9.98 -4.61 -16.18
N CYS A 326 -9.51 -5.73 -15.61
CA CYS A 326 -8.91 -5.80 -14.26
C CYS A 326 -9.83 -5.38 -13.11
N GLN A 327 -11.12 -5.16 -13.36
CA GLN A 327 -12.11 -4.85 -12.33
C GLN A 327 -12.77 -6.13 -11.78
N TRP A 328 -11.95 -7.05 -11.27
CA TRP A 328 -12.38 -8.33 -10.73
C TRP A 328 -11.37 -8.95 -9.76
N VAL A 329 -11.80 -10.02 -9.10
CA VAL A 329 -10.89 -11.04 -8.56
C VAL A 329 -11.06 -12.32 -9.38
N ASP A 330 -9.96 -12.90 -9.85
CA ASP A 330 -9.99 -14.22 -10.50
C ASP A 330 -10.16 -15.30 -9.42
N ILE A 331 -11.33 -15.96 -9.43
CA ILE A 331 -11.73 -16.98 -8.45
C ILE A 331 -11.79 -18.37 -9.07
N THR A 332 -11.14 -18.58 -10.22
CA THR A 332 -11.15 -19.88 -10.93
C THR A 332 -10.71 -21.03 -10.02
N ASP A 333 -9.71 -20.79 -9.19
CA ASP A 333 -9.11 -21.81 -8.32
C ASP A 333 -9.78 -21.88 -6.93
N LEU A 334 -10.84 -21.09 -6.71
CA LEU A 334 -11.54 -21.01 -5.43
C LEU A 334 -12.63 -22.08 -5.34
N ALA A 335 -12.65 -22.82 -4.24
CA ALA A 335 -13.74 -23.75 -3.95
C ALA A 335 -15.02 -23.01 -3.51
N PRO A 336 -16.21 -23.60 -3.67
CA PRO A 336 -17.43 -23.10 -3.04
C PRO A 336 -17.29 -22.97 -1.53
N GLY A 337 -17.80 -21.88 -0.96
CA GLY A 337 -17.65 -21.61 0.46
C GLY A 337 -18.10 -20.22 0.88
N VAL A 338 -17.82 -19.93 2.15
CA VAL A 338 -18.02 -18.61 2.75
C VAL A 338 -16.66 -17.96 2.96
N TYR A 339 -16.54 -16.73 2.49
CA TYR A 339 -15.31 -15.94 2.52
C TYR A 339 -15.62 -14.51 2.96
N LYS A 340 -14.56 -13.74 3.17
CA LYS A 340 -14.61 -12.28 3.27
C LYS A 340 -14.05 -11.71 1.97
N PHE A 341 -14.75 -10.75 1.39
CA PHE A 341 -14.28 -9.99 0.25
C PHE A 341 -13.85 -8.61 0.73
N LYS A 342 -12.60 -8.23 0.50
CA LYS A 342 -12.01 -6.98 0.97
C LYS A 342 -11.51 -6.17 -0.22
N VAL A 343 -11.98 -4.94 -0.35
CA VAL A 343 -11.52 -3.95 -1.33
C VAL A 343 -10.82 -2.85 -0.56
N SER A 344 -9.50 -2.79 -0.66
CA SER A 344 -8.65 -1.82 0.04
C SER A 344 -8.14 -0.76 -0.92
N ILE A 345 -8.26 0.52 -0.55
CA ILE A 345 -7.75 1.69 -1.30
C ILE A 345 -6.54 2.27 -0.57
N ASN A 346 -5.51 2.67 -1.31
CA ASN A 346 -4.21 3.11 -0.77
C ASN A 346 -3.67 2.18 0.34
N PRO A 347 -3.62 0.85 0.12
CA PRO A 347 -3.30 -0.12 1.17
C PRO A 347 -1.86 -0.03 1.70
N GLU A 348 -0.95 0.56 0.90
CA GLU A 348 0.45 0.74 1.25
C GLU A 348 0.76 2.10 1.90
N PHE A 349 -0.27 2.94 2.12
CA PHE A 349 -0.10 4.29 2.67
C PHE A 349 0.91 5.13 1.88
N LYS A 350 0.87 5.04 0.53
CA LYS A 350 1.77 5.80 -0.37
C LYS A 350 1.40 7.27 -0.46
N VAL A 351 0.11 7.57 -0.28
CA VAL A 351 -0.41 8.94 -0.26
C VAL A 351 -0.95 9.27 1.14
N ALA A 352 -0.72 10.50 1.58
CA ALA A 352 -1.18 11.00 2.86
C ALA A 352 -2.70 11.27 2.84
N GLU A 353 -3.41 10.77 3.85
CA GLU A 353 -4.86 10.97 4.01
C GLU A 353 -5.20 11.38 5.44
N LEU A 354 -6.36 12.04 5.63
CA LEU A 354 -6.83 12.44 6.96
C LEU A 354 -7.16 11.23 7.84
N ASN A 355 -7.69 10.18 7.23
CA ASN A 355 -8.12 8.97 7.89
C ASN A 355 -7.75 7.77 7.00
N TYR A 356 -7.32 6.69 7.65
CA TYR A 356 -7.02 5.42 6.99
C TYR A 356 -7.95 4.29 7.45
N ASP A 357 -8.77 4.51 8.48
CA ASP A 357 -9.62 3.49 9.09
C ASP A 357 -10.91 3.22 8.29
N ASN A 358 -11.13 3.98 7.23
CA ASN A 358 -12.23 3.91 6.26
C ASN A 358 -11.77 3.52 4.85
N ASN A 359 -10.47 3.26 4.64
CA ASN A 359 -9.91 3.01 3.32
C ASN A 359 -10.24 1.64 2.71
N ALA A 360 -10.91 0.73 3.43
CA ALA A 360 -11.29 -0.56 2.90
C ALA A 360 -12.73 -0.96 3.18
N ALA A 361 -13.41 -1.49 2.17
CA ALA A 361 -14.70 -2.13 2.31
C ALA A 361 -14.51 -3.64 2.51
N VAL A 362 -15.00 -4.17 3.63
CA VAL A 362 -14.96 -5.60 3.95
C VAL A 362 -16.38 -6.16 3.99
N CYS A 363 -16.67 -7.12 3.11
CA CYS A 363 -17.98 -7.74 2.94
C CYS A 363 -17.94 -9.25 3.21
N ASN A 364 -19.10 -9.84 3.52
CA ASN A 364 -19.26 -11.29 3.47
C ASN A 364 -19.47 -11.74 2.01
N LEU A 365 -18.81 -12.82 1.63
CA LEU A 365 -18.90 -13.42 0.30
C LEU A 365 -19.39 -14.86 0.43
N TYR A 366 -20.53 -15.17 -0.17
CA TYR A 366 -21.03 -16.53 -0.32
C TYR A 366 -20.90 -16.96 -1.78
N TYR A 367 -20.20 -18.06 -2.04
CA TYR A 367 -19.95 -18.58 -3.37
C TYR A 367 -20.32 -20.07 -3.46
N ASN A 368 -21.14 -20.44 -4.45
CA ASN A 368 -21.65 -21.81 -4.62
C ASN A 368 -21.36 -22.42 -6.01
N ALA A 369 -20.30 -21.96 -6.69
CA ALA A 369 -19.93 -22.31 -8.08
C ALA A 369 -20.91 -21.88 -9.19
N VAL A 370 -22.14 -21.50 -8.89
CA VAL A 370 -23.11 -21.04 -9.92
C VAL A 370 -23.45 -19.56 -9.72
N SER A 371 -23.47 -19.12 -8.48
CA SER A 371 -23.84 -17.78 -8.07
C SER A 371 -22.91 -17.29 -6.98
N VAL A 372 -22.87 -15.98 -6.84
CA VAL A 372 -22.14 -15.29 -5.79
C VAL A 372 -23.08 -14.29 -5.12
N ARG A 373 -22.89 -14.10 -3.82
CA ARG A 373 -23.57 -13.04 -3.09
C ARG A 373 -22.57 -12.34 -2.16
N VAL A 374 -22.43 -11.05 -2.38
CA VAL A 374 -21.75 -10.13 -1.46
C VAL A 374 -22.81 -9.46 -0.59
N PHE A 375 -22.55 -9.34 0.72
CA PHE A 375 -23.49 -8.69 1.65
C PHE A 375 -22.80 -8.27 2.95
N ASN A 376 -23.47 -7.41 3.73
CA ASN A 376 -22.98 -6.88 5.02
C ASN A 376 -21.58 -6.27 4.90
N CYS A 377 -21.41 -5.37 3.93
CA CYS A 377 -20.17 -4.62 3.78
C CYS A 377 -20.00 -3.59 4.91
N THR A 378 -18.78 -3.43 5.39
CA THR A 378 -18.41 -2.44 6.42
C THR A 378 -17.07 -1.81 6.08
N LEU A 379 -16.93 -0.52 6.35
CA LEU A 379 -15.65 0.18 6.21
C LEU A 379 -14.70 -0.16 7.36
N GLN A 380 -13.45 -0.43 7.02
CA GLN A 380 -12.38 -0.84 7.92
C GLN A 380 -11.03 -0.34 7.40
N ARG A 381 -9.99 -0.55 8.19
CA ARG A 381 -8.61 -0.29 7.80
C ARG A 381 -8.12 -1.31 6.74
N PRO A 382 -7.33 -0.88 5.74
CA PRO A 382 -6.92 -1.71 4.60
C PRO A 382 -6.02 -2.89 4.90
#